data_AF-F3B3B1-F1
#
_entry.id   AF-F3B3B1-F1
#
_cell.length_a   1.000
_cell.length_b   1.000
_cell.length_c   1.000
_cell.angle_alpha   90.00
_cell.angle_beta   90.00
_cell.angle_gamma   90.00
#
_symmetry.space_group_name_H-M   'P 1'
#
loop_
_entity.id
_entity.type
_entity.pdbx_description
1 polymer ?
#
loop_
_entity_poly.entity_id
_entity_poly.type
_entity_poly.pdbx_seq_one_letter_code
_entity_poly.pdbx_strand_id
1 'polypeptide(L)' 'MNILLQESADILVTGPTAGMIPDAFFKRGVTVMGGILVTKPDELLDVISEGGSGYHFFGKSAERIVIYNK' A
#
# COMPACT_ATOMS: atom_id res chain seq x y z
N MET A 1 12.06 15.70 9.40
CA MET A 1 10.78 14.96 9.54
C MET A 1 10.37 14.72 11.00
N ASN A 2 11.17 15.16 12.01
CA ASN A 2 10.95 14.75 13.41
C ASN A 2 10.20 15.79 14.27
N ILE A 3 9.88 16.97 13.73
CA ILE A 3 9.18 18.01 14.50
C ILE A 3 7.66 17.78 14.63
N LEU A 4 7.11 16.81 13.88
CA LEU A 4 5.67 16.49 13.88
C LEU A 4 5.34 15.09 14.44
N LEU A 5 6.35 14.29 14.76
CA LEU A 5 6.18 12.88 15.14
C LEU A 5 6.87 12.61 16.48
N GLN A 6 6.19 11.87 17.35
CA GLN A 6 6.81 11.35 18.57
C GLN A 6 7.90 10.34 18.21
N GLU A 7 9.00 10.29 18.98
CA GLU A 7 10.16 9.43 18.68
C GLU A 7 9.80 7.94 18.57
N SER A 8 8.77 7.48 19.28
CA SER A 8 8.32 6.09 19.29
C SER A 8 7.16 5.80 18.33
N ALA A 9 6.81 6.73 17.45
CA ALA A 9 5.66 6.58 16.56
C ALA A 9 5.97 5.61 15.41
N ASP A 10 5.04 4.70 15.15
CA ASP A 10 5.03 3.97 13.89
C ASP A 10 4.62 4.88 12.74
N ILE A 11 5.34 4.78 11.62
CA ILE A 11 5.10 5.55 10.42
C ILE A 11 4.58 4.58 9.36
N LEU A 12 3.28 4.70 9.03
CA LEU A 12 2.62 3.92 7.99
C LEU A 12 2.45 4.75 6.72
N VAL A 13 2.97 4.27 5.60
CA VAL A 13 2.59 4.75 4.26
C VAL A 13 1.64 3.75 3.63
N THR A 14 0.46 4.21 3.22
CA THR A 14 -0.62 3.35 2.73
C THR A 14 -1.18 3.82 1.39
N GLY A 15 -1.73 2.87 0.64
CA GLY A 15 -2.44 3.08 -0.61
C GLY A 15 -1.97 2.09 -1.68
N PRO A 16 -2.79 1.82 -2.71
CA PRO A 16 -2.41 0.89 -3.78
C PRO A 16 -1.03 1.16 -4.40
N THR A 17 -0.62 2.43 -4.50
CA THR A 17 0.66 2.87 -5.05
C THR A 17 1.86 2.60 -4.16
N ALA A 18 1.67 2.47 -2.84
CA ALA A 18 2.79 2.43 -1.89
C ALA A 18 3.56 1.09 -1.91
N GLY A 19 2.91 -0.02 -2.29
CA GLY A 19 3.42 -1.37 -2.05
C GLY A 19 4.60 -1.84 -2.91
N MET A 20 5.01 -1.12 -3.96
CA MET A 20 5.95 -1.66 -4.97
C MET A 20 7.42 -1.72 -4.53
N ILE A 21 7.90 -0.76 -3.72
CA ILE A 21 9.33 -0.65 -3.32
C ILE A 21 9.45 -0.28 -1.83
N PRO A 22 9.13 -1.21 -0.90
CA PRO A 22 9.09 -0.91 0.54
C PRO A 22 10.43 -0.43 1.11
N ASP A 23 11.56 -1.01 0.65
CA ASP A 23 12.90 -0.68 1.15
C ASP A 23 13.27 0.80 1.00
N ALA A 24 12.75 1.47 -0.04
CA ALA A 24 13.01 2.88 -0.26
C ALA A 24 12.38 3.76 0.84
N PHE A 25 11.21 3.36 1.34
CA PHE A 25 10.50 4.06 2.40
C PHE A 25 11.09 3.72 3.77
N PHE A 26 11.45 2.46 3.99
CA PHE A 26 12.10 2.01 5.22
C PHE A 26 13.42 2.74 5.50
N LYS A 27 14.24 2.95 4.48
CA LYS A 27 15.47 3.79 4.58
C LYS A 27 15.21 5.25 4.97
N ARG A 28 13.96 5.72 4.92
CA ARG A 28 13.54 7.09 5.25
C ARG A 28 12.73 7.16 6.56
N GLY A 29 12.73 6.09 7.34
CA GLY A 29 12.09 6.03 8.65
C GLY A 29 10.66 5.53 8.66
N VAL A 30 10.07 5.14 7.51
CA VAL A 30 8.78 4.45 7.49
C VAL A 30 8.94 3.09 8.20
N THR A 31 8.00 2.71 9.05
CA THR A 31 8.05 1.44 9.82
C THR A 31 7.11 0.39 9.24
N VAL A 32 6.03 0.82 8.58
CA VAL A 32 5.02 -0.06 7.98
C VAL A 32 4.64 0.44 6.59
N MET A 33 4.48 -0.50 5.65
CA MET A 33 3.95 -0.22 4.31
C MET A 33 2.62 -0.97 4.13
N GLY A 34 1.57 -0.24 3.74
CA GLY A 34 0.28 -0.80 3.35
C GLY A 34 0.07 -0.66 1.84
N GLY A 35 -0.29 -1.75 1.17
CA GLY A 35 -0.49 -1.74 -0.27
C GLY A 35 -1.51 -2.78 -0.71
N ILE A 36 -1.54 -3.04 -2.02
CA ILE A 36 -2.32 -4.14 -2.59
C ILE A 36 -1.40 -5.04 -3.41
N LEU A 37 -1.75 -6.32 -3.44
CA LEU A 37 -1.20 -7.31 -4.36
C LEU A 37 -2.28 -7.63 -5.39
N VAL A 38 -2.04 -7.29 -6.66
CA VAL A 38 -2.93 -7.66 -7.75
C VAL A 38 -2.84 -9.17 -7.97
N THR A 39 -3.98 -9.87 -7.85
CA THR A 39 -4.07 -11.32 -8.03
C THR A 39 -4.63 -11.71 -9.39
N LYS A 40 -5.40 -10.81 -10.01
CA LYS A 40 -5.97 -10.99 -11.34
C LYS A 40 -5.86 -9.69 -12.16
N PRO A 41 -4.76 -9.51 -12.90
CA PRO A 41 -4.45 -8.24 -13.58
C PRO A 41 -5.53 -7.80 -14.56
N ASP A 42 -5.99 -8.69 -15.45
CA ASP A 42 -6.96 -8.34 -16.50
C ASP A 42 -8.30 -7.89 -15.88
N GLU A 43 -8.84 -8.66 -14.93
CA GLU A 43 -10.08 -8.29 -14.21
C GLU A 43 -9.94 -6.96 -13.46
N LEU A 44 -8.75 -6.67 -12.89
CA LEU A 44 -8.50 -5.40 -12.22
C LEU A 44 -8.41 -4.24 -13.22
N LEU A 45 -7.75 -4.45 -14.36
CA LEU A 45 -7.62 -3.45 -15.43
C LEU A 45 -8.97 -3.06 -16.02
N ASP A 46 -9.88 -4.01 -16.22
CA ASP A 46 -11.25 -3.71 -16.67
C ASP A 46 -11.98 -2.80 -15.67
N VAL A 47 -11.96 -3.19 -14.38
CA VAL A 47 -12.61 -2.42 -13.30
C VAL A 47 -12.07 -0.99 -13.22
N ILE A 48 -10.75 -0.78 -13.23
CA ILE A 48 -10.19 0.57 -13.13
C ILE A 48 -10.43 1.39 -14.42
N SER A 49 -10.50 0.73 -15.58
CA SER A 49 -10.80 1.38 -16.86
C SER A 49 -12.23 1.93 -16.91
N GLU A 50 -13.15 1.32 -16.16
CA GLU A 50 -14.53 1.78 -15.99
C GLU A 50 -14.69 2.83 -14.88
N GLY A 51 -13.59 3.29 -14.25
CA GLY A 51 -13.63 4.21 -13.12
C GLY A 51 -13.86 3.53 -11.77
N GLY A 52 -13.70 2.21 -11.71
CA GLY A 52 -13.81 1.43 -10.49
C GLY A 52 -12.73 1.79 -9.46
N SER A 53 -13.17 1.99 -8.22
CA SER A 53 -12.33 2.17 -7.03
C SER A 53 -12.11 0.89 -6.23
N GLY A 54 -11.25 0.97 -5.19
CA GLY A 54 -10.82 -0.17 -4.37
C GLY A 54 -11.92 -1.13 -3.91
N TYR A 55 -13.08 -0.64 -3.49
CA TYR A 55 -14.21 -1.48 -3.05
C TYR A 55 -14.79 -2.38 -4.16
N HIS A 56 -14.51 -2.09 -5.44
CA HIS A 56 -14.89 -2.97 -6.54
C HIS A 56 -13.97 -4.18 -6.68
N PHE A 57 -12.68 -4.05 -6.36
CA PHE A 57 -11.65 -5.06 -6.64
C PHE A 57 -10.97 -5.68 -5.41
N PHE A 58 -11.07 -5.08 -4.22
CA PHE A 58 -10.52 -5.65 -3.00
C PHE A 58 -11.20 -6.99 -2.64
N GLY A 59 -10.39 -8.00 -2.37
CA GLY A 59 -10.86 -9.37 -2.09
C GLY A 59 -11.43 -10.10 -3.31
N LYS A 60 -11.21 -9.55 -4.52
CA LYS A 60 -11.63 -10.15 -5.80
C LYS A 60 -10.45 -10.30 -6.75
N SER A 61 -9.91 -9.17 -7.22
CA SER A 61 -8.80 -9.09 -8.16
C SER A 61 -7.55 -8.41 -7.57
N ALA A 62 -7.63 -7.92 -6.33
CA ALA A 62 -6.48 -7.56 -5.52
C ALA A 62 -6.69 -7.84 -4.03
N GLU A 63 -5.62 -8.23 -3.35
CA GLU A 63 -5.56 -8.43 -1.90
C GLU A 63 -4.86 -7.26 -1.21
N ARG A 64 -5.29 -6.91 0.00
CA ARG A 64 -4.58 -5.92 0.81
C ARG A 64 -3.38 -6.59 1.48
N ILE A 65 -2.23 -5.94 1.42
CA ILE A 65 -1.00 -6.43 2.04
C ILE A 65 -0.43 -5.40 3.00
N VAL A 66 0.25 -5.90 4.04
CA VAL A 66 0.98 -5.09 5.02
C VAL A 66 2.39 -5.66 5.16
N ILE A 67 3.40 -4.80 5.03
CA ILE A 67 4.81 -5.15 5.13
C ILE A 67 5.39 -4.37 6.31
N TYR A 68 6.04 -5.10 7.23
CA TYR A 68 6.66 -4.52 8.43
C TYR A 68 8.17 -4.52 8.27
N ASN A 69 8.81 -3.40 8.59
CA ASN A 69 10.26 -3.33 8.79
C ASN A 69 10.54 -3.50 10.28
N LYS A 70 11.10 -4.65 10.66
CA LYS A 70 11.49 -4.94 12.05
C LYS A 70 12.98 -4.77 12.24
#